data_AF-A0A973SBG0-F1
#
_entry.id   AF-A0A973SBG0-F1
#
_cell.length_a   1.000
_cell.length_b   1.000
_cell.length_c   1.000
_cell.angle_alpha   90.00
_cell.angle_beta   90.00
_cell.angle_gamma   90.00
#
_symmetry.space_group_name_H-M   'P 1'
#
loop_
_entity.id
_entity.type
_entity.pdbx_description
1 polymer ?
#
loop_
_entity_poly.entity_id
_entity_poly.type
_entity_poly.pdbx_seq_one_letter_code
_entity_poly.pdbx_strand_id
1 'polypeptide(L)'
;MATKKPSPMVAQDRPMVVKLHALTEYPPEVRPARAKRQWMDDFPDRHAYRCLPLSIANASGWEVLCPVPVEIRWNGGMAKEDIEVIGHKPLPDGGPIDHFCRSNFSRGIITFHLDYVIETEQD
;
A
#
# COMPACT_ATOMS: atom_id res chain seq x y z
N MET A 1 31.65 -26.48 -38.31
CA MET A 1 31.62 -26.36 -36.83
C MET A 1 30.31 -25.71 -36.45
N ALA A 2 29.38 -26.45 -35.84
CA ALA A 2 28.09 -25.91 -35.40
C ALA A 2 28.27 -25.18 -34.06
N THR A 3 27.94 -23.89 -34.02
CA THR A 3 27.92 -23.09 -32.79
C THR A 3 26.78 -23.57 -31.91
N LYS A 4 27.12 -24.01 -30.69
CA LYS A 4 26.16 -24.49 -29.69
C LYS A 4 25.30 -23.29 -29.26
N LYS A 5 23.99 -23.35 -29.51
CA LYS A 5 23.02 -22.36 -29.04
C LYS A 5 23.10 -22.28 -27.50
N PRO A 6 23.22 -21.09 -26.88
CA PRO A 6 23.28 -20.99 -25.43
C PRO A 6 22.02 -21.60 -24.83
N SER A 7 22.19 -22.44 -23.82
CA SER A 7 21.09 -23.03 -23.07
C SER A 7 20.20 -21.92 -22.50
N PRO A 8 18.86 -22.07 -22.51
CA PRO A 8 17.99 -21.09 -21.89
C PRO A 8 18.40 -20.94 -20.43
N MET A 9 18.60 -19.69 -20.02
CA MET A 9 18.86 -19.35 -18.63
C MET A 9 17.65 -19.82 -17.84
N VAL A 10 17.78 -20.91 -17.09
CA VAL A 10 16.75 -21.32 -16.14
C VAL A 10 16.70 -20.18 -15.13
N ALA A 11 15.61 -19.41 -15.14
CA ALA A 11 15.35 -18.44 -14.10
C ALA A 11 15.44 -19.20 -12.78
N GLN A 12 16.51 -18.95 -12.03
CA GLN A 12 16.66 -19.55 -10.72
C GLN A 12 15.47 -19.03 -9.91
N ASP A 13 14.68 -19.95 -9.36
CA ASP A 13 13.52 -19.66 -8.51
C ASP A 13 14.02 -19.12 -7.15
N ARG A 14 14.68 -17.96 -7.20
CA ARG A 14 15.12 -17.22 -6.02
C ARG A 14 13.94 -16.38 -5.58
N PRO A 15 13.54 -16.44 -4.30
CA PRO A 15 12.50 -15.56 -3.80
C PRO A 15 12.97 -14.12 -4.00
N MET A 16 12.21 -13.34 -4.77
CA MET A 16 12.46 -11.90 -4.93
C MET A 16 12.43 -11.23 -3.55
N VAL A 17 13.57 -10.70 -3.11
CA VAL A 17 13.66 -9.97 -1.86
C VAL A 17 13.47 -8.48 -2.14
N VAL A 18 12.53 -7.86 -1.41
CA VAL A 18 12.35 -6.40 -1.38
C VAL A 18 12.81 -5.91 -0.02
N LYS A 19 13.74 -4.95 0.00
CA LYS A 19 14.20 -4.29 1.22
C LYS A 19 13.54 -2.93 1.34
N LEU A 20 13.08 -2.61 2.55
CA LEU A 20 12.50 -1.33 2.90
C LEU A 20 13.42 -0.62 3.88
N HIS A 21 13.96 0.53 3.47
CA HIS A 21 14.79 1.36 4.33
C HIS A 21 13.93 2.49 4.89
N ALA A 22 13.67 2.48 6.19
CA ALA A 22 12.88 3.51 6.86
C ALA A 22 13.60 4.87 6.84
N LEU A 23 12.87 5.93 6.48
CA LEU A 23 13.37 7.31 6.46
C LEU A 23 13.04 8.07 7.75
N THR A 24 12.11 7.56 8.56
CA THR A 24 11.65 8.15 9.82
C THR A 24 11.70 7.10 10.94
N GLU A 25 11.57 7.53 12.19
CA GLU A 25 11.53 6.65 13.36
C GLU A 25 10.23 5.82 13.41
N TYR A 26 9.13 6.37 12.90
CA TYR A 26 7.79 5.77 12.94
C TYR A 26 7.14 5.68 11.54
N PRO A 27 7.74 4.95 10.59
CA PRO A 27 7.12 4.77 9.28
C PRO A 27 5.85 3.89 9.39
N PRO A 28 4.91 4.01 8.45
CA PRO A 28 3.74 3.13 8.36
C PRO A 28 4.11 1.64 8.41
N GLU A 29 3.38 0.85 9.19
CA GLU A 29 3.62 -0.60 9.27
C GLU A 29 3.41 -1.27 7.91
N VAL A 30 4.37 -2.08 7.48
CA VAL A 30 4.26 -2.90 6.27
C VAL A 30 4.25 -4.38 6.65
N ARG A 31 3.26 -5.12 6.15
CA ARG A 31 3.10 -6.55 6.46
C ARG A 31 2.62 -7.36 5.26
N PRO A 32 2.79 -8.70 5.25
CA PRO A 32 2.23 -9.53 4.20
C PRO A 32 0.72 -9.34 4.09
N ALA A 33 0.22 -9.25 2.86
CA ALA A 33 -1.18 -9.02 2.61
C ALA A 33 -2.03 -10.20 3.11
N ARG A 34 -3.18 -9.90 3.73
CA ARG A 34 -4.04 -10.93 4.34
C ARG A 34 -5.23 -11.21 3.45
N ALA A 35 -5.58 -12.49 3.31
CA ALA A 35 -6.76 -12.92 2.57
C ALA A 35 -8.07 -12.31 3.12
N LYS A 36 -8.12 -12.03 4.44
CA LYS A 36 -9.30 -11.50 5.12
C LYS A 36 -9.30 -9.97 5.17
N ARG A 37 -10.47 -9.37 4.94
CA ARG A 37 -10.69 -7.92 5.01
C ARG A 37 -11.95 -7.67 5.83
N GLN A 38 -11.91 -6.66 6.70
CA GLN A 38 -13.03 -6.37 7.61
C GLN A 38 -14.35 -6.16 6.86
N TRP A 39 -14.34 -5.38 5.77
CA TRP A 39 -15.53 -5.15 4.95
C TRP A 39 -16.12 -6.44 4.36
N MET A 40 -15.31 -7.47 4.12
CA MET A 40 -15.79 -8.77 3.62
C MET A 40 -16.38 -9.61 4.75
N ASP A 41 -15.83 -9.49 5.97
CA ASP A 41 -16.42 -10.09 7.17
C ASP A 41 -17.76 -9.42 7.51
N ASP A 42 -17.90 -8.12 7.25
CA ASP A 42 -19.11 -7.33 7.44
C ASP A 42 -20.13 -7.50 6.30
N PHE A 43 -19.72 -8.09 5.16
CA PHE A 43 -20.60 -8.33 4.01
C PHE A 43 -21.66 -9.39 4.36
N PRO A 44 -22.93 -9.25 3.92
CA PRO A 44 -23.98 -10.23 4.23
C PRO A 44 -23.56 -11.67 3.96
N ASP A 45 -23.72 -12.54 4.97
CA ASP A 45 -23.29 -13.94 5.02
C ASP A 45 -21.86 -14.20 4.52
N ARG A 46 -20.98 -13.20 4.62
CA ARG A 46 -19.59 -13.24 4.14
C ARG A 46 -19.49 -13.63 2.66
N HIS A 47 -20.53 -13.32 1.87
CA HIS A 47 -20.65 -13.74 0.47
C HIS A 47 -19.47 -13.29 -0.40
N ALA A 48 -18.83 -12.16 -0.08
CA ALA A 48 -17.65 -11.67 -0.78
C ALA A 48 -16.50 -12.71 -0.84
N TYR A 49 -16.35 -13.55 0.18
CA TYR A 49 -15.33 -14.61 0.21
C TYR A 49 -15.60 -15.76 -0.77
N ARG A 50 -16.81 -15.88 -1.32
CA ARG A 50 -17.14 -16.92 -2.32
C ARG A 50 -16.50 -16.63 -3.68
N CYS A 51 -16.04 -15.40 -3.91
CA CYS A 51 -15.20 -15.08 -5.06
C CYS A 51 -13.75 -15.48 -4.74
N LEU A 52 -13.35 -16.68 -5.16
CA LEU A 52 -11.98 -17.18 -4.97
C LEU A 52 -10.92 -16.22 -5.56
N PRO A 53 -11.09 -15.65 -6.77
CA PRO A 53 -10.16 -14.66 -7.30
C PRO A 53 -9.96 -13.45 -6.39
N LEU A 54 -11.03 -12.94 -5.75
CA LEU A 54 -10.94 -11.82 -4.83
C LEU A 54 -10.15 -12.19 -3.56
N SER A 55 -10.40 -13.36 -3.00
CA SER A 55 -9.70 -13.82 -1.79
C SER A 55 -8.21 -14.10 -2.05
N ILE A 56 -7.87 -14.61 -3.24
CA ILE A 56 -6.47 -14.76 -3.68
C ILE A 56 -5.82 -13.38 -3.84
N ALA A 57 -6.49 -12.45 -4.53
CA ALA A 57 -5.97 -11.10 -4.74
C ALA A 57 -5.70 -10.36 -3.41
N ASN A 58 -6.54 -10.54 -2.40
CA ASN A 58 -6.34 -9.94 -1.08
C ASN A 58 -5.02 -10.35 -0.39
N ALA A 59 -4.54 -11.55 -0.67
CA ALA A 59 -3.32 -12.13 -0.07
C ALA A 59 -2.06 -11.90 -0.92
N SER A 60 -2.19 -11.24 -2.07
CA SER A 60 -1.07 -10.95 -2.95
C SER A 60 -0.27 -9.75 -2.45
N GLY A 61 1.04 -9.94 -2.28
CA GLY A 61 1.97 -8.86 -1.97
C GLY A 61 1.94 -8.40 -0.51
N TRP A 62 2.03 -7.08 -0.31
CA TRP A 62 2.19 -6.44 1.00
C TRP A 62 1.14 -5.35 1.21
N GLU A 63 0.73 -5.18 2.46
CA GLU A 63 -0.13 -4.08 2.91
C GLU A 63 0.73 -3.02 3.61
N VAL A 64 0.52 -1.75 3.27
CA VAL A 64 0.98 -0.62 4.08
C VAL A 64 -0.21 -0.12 4.89
N LEU A 65 -0.06 -0.07 6.21
CA LEU A 65 -1.14 0.25 7.13
C LEU A 65 -1.14 1.74 7.47
N CYS A 66 -2.34 2.33 7.54
CA CYS A 66 -2.46 3.67 8.10
C CYS A 66 -2.10 3.64 9.59
N PRO A 67 -1.18 4.48 10.08
CA PRO A 67 -0.78 4.51 11.49
C PRO A 67 -1.92 5.00 12.40
N VAL A 68 -2.88 5.73 11.82
CA VAL A 68 -4.07 6.25 12.50
C VAL A 68 -5.28 6.17 11.56
N PRO A 69 -6.52 6.17 12.09
CA PRO A 69 -7.70 6.33 11.26
C PRO A 69 -7.72 7.71 10.57
N VAL A 70 -7.91 7.70 9.25
CA VAL A 70 -7.97 8.90 8.41
C VAL A 70 -9.34 8.97 7.73
N GLU A 71 -9.97 10.14 7.82
CA GLU A 71 -11.17 10.48 7.05
C GLU A 71 -10.79 11.52 5.99
N ILE A 72 -11.27 11.31 4.78
CA ILE A 72 -11.11 12.23 3.65
C ILE A 72 -12.50 12.67 3.23
N ARG A 73 -12.78 13.97 3.31
CA ARG A 73 -14.01 14.56 2.79
C ARG A 73 -13.69 15.34 1.54
N TRP A 74 -14.41 15.07 0.47
CA TRP A 74 -14.28 15.79 -0.79
C TRP A 74 -15.65 16.26 -1.25
N ASN A 75 -15.79 17.56 -1.48
CA ASN A 75 -17.06 18.17 -1.93
C ASN A 75 -17.28 18.06 -3.46
N GLY A 76 -16.36 17.42 -4.19
CA GLY A 76 -16.40 17.27 -5.65
C GLY A 76 -15.71 18.39 -6.44
N GLY A 77 -15.25 19.44 -5.77
CA GLY A 77 -14.56 20.56 -6.38
C GLY A 77 -13.10 20.26 -6.75
N MET A 78 -12.49 21.16 -7.51
CA MET A 78 -11.17 20.96 -8.08
C MET A 78 -10.06 21.65 -7.31
N ALA A 79 -10.37 22.48 -6.33
CA ALA A 79 -9.39 23.17 -5.51
C ALA A 79 -8.75 22.22 -4.49
N LYS A 80 -7.69 22.68 -3.81
CA LYS A 80 -7.09 21.91 -2.72
C LYS A 80 -8.01 21.94 -1.49
N GLU A 81 -8.62 23.08 -1.25
CA GLU A 81 -9.50 23.40 -0.13
C GLU A 81 -10.83 22.65 -0.18
N ASP A 82 -11.18 22.10 -1.36
CA ASP A 82 -12.33 21.24 -1.58
C ASP A 82 -12.17 19.84 -0.94
N ILE A 83 -10.96 19.53 -0.46
CA ILE A 83 -10.62 18.28 0.20
C ILE A 83 -10.14 18.55 1.62
N GLU A 84 -10.84 17.97 2.59
CA GLU A 84 -10.48 17.97 4.01
C GLU A 84 -9.90 16.60 4.38
N VAL A 85 -8.73 16.60 5.03
CA VAL A 85 -8.11 15.38 5.58
C VAL A 85 -8.12 15.48 7.10
N ILE A 86 -8.71 14.48 7.76
CA ILE A 86 -8.91 14.45 9.20
C ILE A 86 -8.21 13.20 9.76
N GLY A 87 -7.25 13.40 10.65
CA GLY A 87 -6.68 12.33 11.48
C GLY A 87 -7.46 12.23 12.78
N HIS A 88 -8.11 11.10 13.05
CA HIS A 88 -8.90 10.93 14.27
C HIS A 88 -8.06 10.68 15.52
N LYS A 89 -6.75 10.43 15.35
CA LYS A 89 -5.78 10.23 16.43
C LYS A 89 -4.46 10.92 16.06
N PRO A 90 -3.64 11.33 17.05
CA PRO A 90 -2.28 11.81 16.79
C PRO A 90 -1.43 10.75 16.10
N LEU A 91 -0.55 11.18 15.20
CA LEU A 91 0.48 10.30 14.64
C LEU A 91 1.45 9.84 15.75
N PRO A 92 2.14 8.70 15.58
CA PRO A 92 3.09 8.20 16.58
C PRO A 92 4.22 9.18 16.92
N ASP A 93 4.65 9.99 15.96
CA ASP A 93 5.67 11.04 16.12
C ASP A 93 5.10 12.35 16.69
N GLY A 94 3.78 12.42 16.95
CA GLY A 94 3.08 13.62 17.38
C GLY A 94 2.91 14.69 16.28
N GLY A 95 3.30 14.39 15.05
CA GLY A 95 3.20 15.30 13.91
C GLY A 95 1.76 15.51 13.43
N PRO A 96 1.53 16.55 12.60
CA PRO A 96 0.25 16.77 11.95
C PRO A 96 -0.06 15.65 10.93
N ILE A 97 -1.36 15.36 10.72
CA ILE A 97 -1.80 14.31 9.77
C ILE A 97 -1.24 14.51 8.35
N ASP A 98 -0.99 15.76 7.95
CA ASP A 98 -0.42 16.16 6.67
C ASP A 98 0.96 15.57 6.38
N HIS A 99 1.71 15.11 7.40
CA HIS A 99 2.96 14.38 7.19
C HIS A 99 2.72 13.01 6.55
N PHE A 100 1.60 12.36 6.88
CA PHE A 100 1.24 11.04 6.37
C PHE A 100 0.26 11.12 5.20
N CYS A 101 -0.79 11.93 5.28
CA CYS A 101 -1.85 12.00 4.28
C CYS A 101 -2.25 13.45 4.01
N ARG A 102 -2.18 13.90 2.75
CA ARG A 102 -2.52 15.29 2.37
C ARG A 102 -3.00 15.44 0.93
N SER A 103 -3.71 16.54 0.67
CA SER A 103 -4.06 16.99 -0.69
C SER A 103 -2.95 17.86 -1.28
N ASN A 104 -2.17 17.33 -2.23
CA ASN A 104 -1.03 18.04 -2.83
C ASN A 104 -1.34 18.75 -4.15
N PHE A 105 -2.17 18.12 -4.99
CA PHE A 105 -2.26 18.46 -6.41
C PHE A 105 -3.62 19.00 -6.82
N SER A 106 -4.50 19.31 -5.86
CA SER A 106 -5.91 19.68 -6.10
C SER A 106 -6.65 18.55 -6.87
N ARG A 107 -7.84 18.80 -7.42
CA ARG A 107 -8.55 17.87 -8.33
C ARG A 107 -8.88 16.47 -7.75
N GLY A 108 -9.21 16.38 -6.47
CA GLY A 108 -9.58 15.09 -5.85
C GLY A 108 -8.39 14.16 -5.58
N ILE A 109 -7.14 14.64 -5.65
CA ILE A 109 -5.95 13.80 -5.46
C ILE A 109 -5.49 13.84 -4.00
N ILE A 110 -5.39 12.66 -3.38
CA ILE A 110 -4.78 12.45 -2.06
C ILE A 110 -3.44 11.76 -2.20
N THR A 111 -2.45 12.22 -1.43
CA THR A 111 -1.12 11.64 -1.33
C THR A 111 -0.91 11.03 0.05
N PHE A 112 -0.44 9.79 0.07
CA PHE A 112 0.04 9.10 1.27
C PHE A 112 1.57 8.97 1.21
N HIS A 113 2.25 9.38 2.28
CA HIS A 113 3.69 9.24 2.44
C HIS A 113 4.00 7.95 3.17
N LEU A 114 4.84 7.11 2.56
CA LEU A 114 5.22 5.81 3.11
C LEU A 114 6.53 5.86 3.90
N ASP A 115 7.34 6.90 3.70
CA ASP A 115 8.64 7.08 4.37
C ASP A 115 9.58 5.87 4.29
N TYR A 116 9.56 5.18 3.14
CA TYR A 116 10.49 4.11 2.79
C TYR A 116 11.23 4.40 1.50
N VAL A 117 12.53 4.08 1.48
CA VAL A 117 13.24 3.79 0.23
C VAL A 117 13.11 2.29 -0.04
N ILE A 118 12.58 1.96 -1.21
CA ILE A 118 12.37 0.58 -1.65
C ILE A 118 13.56 0.17 -2.51
N GLU A 119 14.26 -0.88 -2.10
CA GLU A 119 15.34 -1.51 -2.86
C GLU A 119 14.89 -2.90 -3.30
N THR A 120 14.96 -3.15 -4.60
CA THR A 120 14.84 -4.49 -5.19
C THR A 120 16.23 -5.03 -5.46
N GLU A 121 16.38 -6.35 -5.52
CA GLU A 121 17.64 -6.96 -5.97
C GLU A 121 18.02 -6.47 -7.38
N GLN A 122 19.32 -6.39 -7.63
CA GLN A 122 19.85 -6.17 -8.98
C GLN A 122 19.87 -7.51 -9.71
N ASP A 123 19.42 -7.52 -10.97
CA ASP A 123 19.42 -8.70 -11.84
C ASP A 123 20.81 -9.32 -12.03
#